data_AF-A0A5C5WNF9-F1
#
_entry.id   AF-A0A5C5WNF9-F1
#
_cell.length_a   1.000
_cell.length_b   1.000
_cell.length_c   1.000
_cell.angle_alpha   90.00
_cell.angle_beta   90.00
_cell.angle_gamma   90.00
#
_symmetry.space_group_name_H-M   'P 1'
#
loop_
_entity.id
_entity.type
_entity.pdbx_description
1 polymer ?
#
loop_
_entity_poly.entity_id
_entity_poly.type
_entity_poly.pdbx_seq_one_letter_code
_entity_poly.pdbx_strand_id
1 'polypeptide(L)'
;MLFRMANEARFRKAFNLLGVSAERQTCQAMKGLIAEGDQVIQATGDAAVKDAALVAAGQRVEHYEMAGYGSARNFAQQCGRNDVADLLQQTLDEEGNADKKLKEVAESSVNPAASHA
;
A
#
# COMPACT_ATOMS: atom_id res chain seq x y z
N MET A 1 1.85 -0.37 -11.67
CA MET A 1 3.32 -0.56 -11.83
C MET A 1 4.12 0.74 -11.64
N LEU A 2 3.66 1.89 -12.16
CA LEU A 2 4.37 3.18 -12.01
C LEU A 2 4.48 3.70 -10.56
N PHE A 3 3.47 3.51 -9.70
CA PHE A 3 3.51 3.96 -8.29
C PHE A 3 4.63 3.28 -7.47
N ARG A 4 4.82 1.96 -7.63
CA ARG A 4 5.87 1.22 -6.91
C ARG A 4 7.29 1.59 -7.35
N MET A 5 7.48 2.04 -8.59
CA MET A 5 8.80 2.47 -9.09
C MET A 5 9.22 3.83 -8.51
N ALA A 6 8.27 4.74 -8.28
CA ALA A 6 8.54 6.02 -7.63
C ALA A 6 9.05 5.80 -6.19
N ASN A 7 8.45 4.84 -5.47
CA ASN A 7 8.85 4.47 -4.11
C ASN A 7 10.30 3.96 -4.06
N GLU A 8 10.74 3.13 -5.00
CA GLU A 8 12.12 2.61 -5.03
C GLU A 8 13.17 3.74 -5.12
N ALA A 9 12.97 4.71 -5.99
CA ALA A 9 13.88 5.85 -6.11
C ALA A 9 13.91 6.70 -4.82
N ARG A 10 12.73 6.90 -4.20
CA ARG A 10 12.56 7.67 -2.96
C ARG A 10 13.24 6.96 -1.77
N PHE A 11 13.10 5.64 -1.67
CA PHE A 11 13.82 4.83 -0.69
C PHE A 11 15.32 4.90 -0.88
N ARG A 12 15.83 4.72 -2.10
CA ARG A 12 17.28 4.82 -2.35
C ARG A 12 17.82 6.18 -1.90
N LYS A 13 17.07 7.27 -2.15
CA LYS A 13 17.43 8.60 -1.65
C LYS A 13 17.43 8.65 -0.12
N ALA A 14 16.42 8.11 0.54
CA ALA A 14 16.35 8.06 2.01
C ALA A 14 17.52 7.27 2.62
N PHE A 15 17.83 6.08 2.09
CA PHE A 15 18.99 5.27 2.52
C PHE A 15 20.32 6.02 2.36
N ASN A 16 20.51 6.71 1.23
CA ASN A 16 21.69 7.53 1.00
C ASN A 16 21.83 8.68 2.03
N LEU A 17 20.72 9.36 2.37
CA LEU A 17 20.72 10.42 3.40
C LEU A 17 21.05 9.88 4.79
N LEU A 18 20.66 8.63 5.07
CA LEU A 18 21.00 7.94 6.30
C LEU A 18 22.43 7.38 6.32
N GLY A 19 23.15 7.41 5.19
CA GLY A 19 24.50 6.85 5.07
C GLY A 19 24.54 5.32 5.19
N VAL A 20 23.43 4.64 4.91
CA VAL A 20 23.31 3.17 5.01
C VAL A 20 22.94 2.55 3.67
N SER A 21 23.38 1.31 3.44
CA SER A 21 22.98 0.55 2.25
C SER A 21 21.56 0.01 2.40
N ALA A 22 20.77 0.11 1.33
CA ALA A 22 19.47 -0.55 1.27
C ALA A 22 19.66 -2.06 1.11
N GLU A 23 19.10 -2.85 2.04
CA GLU A 23 19.08 -4.30 1.95
C GLU A 23 17.68 -4.80 1.58
N ARG A 24 17.62 -5.85 0.76
CA ARG A 24 16.35 -6.51 0.45
C ARG A 24 15.98 -7.46 1.56
N GLN A 25 14.90 -7.14 2.26
CA GLN A 25 14.28 -8.04 3.22
C GLN A 25 12.91 -8.49 2.73
N THR A 26 12.59 -9.76 2.92
CA THR A 26 11.26 -10.28 2.66
C THR A 26 10.33 -9.91 3.82
N CYS A 27 9.26 -9.17 3.54
CA CYS A 27 8.18 -8.92 4.50
C CYS A 27 7.14 -10.06 4.44
N GLN A 28 7.04 -10.85 5.51
CA GLN A 28 6.08 -11.97 5.57
C GLN A 28 4.63 -11.49 5.64
N ALA A 29 4.36 -10.36 6.29
CA ALA A 29 3.01 -9.78 6.35
C ALA A 29 2.53 -9.37 4.95
N MET A 30 3.38 -8.68 4.19
CA MET A 30 3.06 -8.31 2.80
C MET A 30 2.84 -9.54 1.91
N LYS A 31 3.63 -10.61 2.09
CA LYS A 31 3.37 -11.88 1.40
C LYS A 31 1.98 -12.45 1.71
N GLY A 32 1.55 -12.41 2.97
CA GLY A 32 0.21 -12.83 3.37
C GLY A 32 -0.88 -12.01 2.67
N LEU A 33 -0.75 -10.69 2.69
CA LEU A 33 -1.72 -9.79 2.04
C LEU A 33 -1.81 -10.01 0.52
N ILE A 34 -0.68 -10.23 -0.15
CA ILE A 34 -0.67 -10.57 -1.58
C ILE A 34 -1.35 -11.92 -1.82
N ALA A 35 -1.07 -12.91 -0.97
CA ALA A 35 -1.68 -14.24 -1.09
C ALA A 35 -3.21 -14.21 -0.90
N GLU A 36 -3.74 -13.33 -0.05
CA GLU A 36 -5.19 -13.10 0.05
C GLU A 36 -5.77 -12.61 -1.28
N GLY A 37 -5.10 -11.68 -1.97
CA GLY A 37 -5.49 -11.24 -3.30
C GLY A 37 -5.48 -12.38 -4.32
N ASP A 38 -4.41 -13.18 -4.33
CA ASP A 38 -4.27 -14.34 -5.21
C ASP A 38 -5.39 -15.37 -4.99
N GLN A 39 -5.78 -15.60 -3.72
CA GLN A 39 -6.90 -16.48 -3.37
C GLN A 39 -8.22 -15.96 -3.94
N VAL A 40 -8.47 -14.65 -3.88
CA VAL A 40 -9.67 -14.05 -4.49
C VAL A 40 -9.66 -14.21 -6.00
N ILE A 41 -8.51 -14.03 -6.66
CA ILE A 41 -8.38 -14.25 -8.12
C ILE A 41 -8.78 -15.69 -8.48
N GLN A 42 -8.29 -16.66 -7.72
CA GLN A 42 -8.53 -18.10 -7.94
C GLN A 42 -9.92 -18.58 -7.49
N ALA A 43 -10.62 -17.82 -6.64
CA ALA A 43 -11.93 -18.19 -6.14
C ALA A 43 -12.96 -18.33 -7.27
N THR A 44 -13.91 -19.24 -7.09
CA THR A 44 -15.10 -19.35 -7.93
C THR A 44 -16.26 -18.60 -7.28
N GLY A 45 -17.19 -18.10 -8.08
CA GLY A 45 -18.33 -17.33 -7.59
C GLY A 45 -18.72 -16.22 -8.55
N ASP A 46 -19.64 -15.37 -8.08
CA ASP A 46 -20.08 -14.21 -8.84
C ASP A 46 -18.93 -13.21 -9.09
N ALA A 47 -18.87 -12.67 -10.30
CA ALA A 47 -17.80 -11.78 -10.72
C ALA A 47 -17.79 -10.47 -9.93
N ALA A 48 -18.97 -9.89 -9.64
CA ALA A 48 -19.07 -8.65 -8.90
C ALA A 48 -18.64 -8.83 -7.42
N VAL A 49 -19.00 -9.97 -6.81
CA VAL A 49 -18.52 -10.32 -5.46
C VAL A 49 -17.00 -10.45 -5.43
N LYS A 50 -16.41 -11.08 -6.45
CA LYS A 50 -14.94 -11.21 -6.56
C LYS A 50 -14.27 -9.85 -6.74
N ASP A 51 -14.80 -8.97 -7.58
CA ASP A 51 -14.24 -7.63 -7.78
C ASP A 51 -14.27 -6.81 -6.48
N ALA A 52 -15.38 -6.86 -5.73
CA ALA A 52 -15.47 -6.23 -4.42
C ALA A 52 -14.42 -6.80 -3.43
N ALA A 53 -14.23 -8.12 -3.43
CA ALA A 53 -13.23 -8.76 -2.60
C ALA A 53 -11.78 -8.40 -3.00
N LEU A 54 -11.49 -8.23 -4.30
CA LEU A 54 -10.19 -7.78 -4.79
C LEU A 54 -9.89 -6.34 -4.39
N VAL A 55 -10.87 -5.45 -4.51
CA VAL A 55 -10.73 -4.06 -4.04
C VAL A 55 -10.45 -4.04 -2.54
N ALA A 56 -11.20 -4.81 -1.75
CA ALA A 56 -10.98 -4.91 -0.32
C ALA A 56 -9.58 -5.47 0.03
N ALA A 57 -9.07 -6.45 -0.74
CA ALA A 57 -7.70 -6.96 -0.57
C ALA A 57 -6.65 -5.88 -0.87
N GLY A 58 -6.85 -5.09 -1.93
CA GLY A 58 -6.03 -3.92 -2.24
C GLY A 58 -5.99 -2.92 -1.10
N GLN A 59 -7.15 -2.56 -0.52
CA GLN A 59 -7.21 -1.61 0.60
C GLN A 59 -6.44 -2.11 1.83
N ARG A 60 -6.44 -3.42 2.11
CA ARG A 60 -5.64 -3.98 3.22
C ARG A 60 -4.13 -3.83 2.98
N VAL A 61 -3.67 -3.95 1.73
CA VAL A 61 -2.28 -3.66 1.34
C VAL A 61 -1.95 -2.19 1.60
N GLU A 62 -2.78 -1.27 1.11
CA GLU A 62 -2.57 0.17 1.30
C GLU A 62 -2.56 0.56 2.79
N HIS A 63 -3.45 -0.01 3.61
CA HIS A 63 -3.51 0.25 5.05
C HIS A 63 -2.26 -0.26 5.78
N TYR A 64 -1.73 -1.42 5.38
CA TYR A 64 -0.47 -1.93 5.92
C TYR A 64 0.71 -1.00 5.57
N GLU A 65 0.76 -0.52 4.33
CA GLU A 65 1.80 0.41 3.88
C GLU A 65 1.69 1.76 4.62
N MET A 66 0.50 2.34 4.74
CA MET A 66 0.27 3.57 5.49
C MET A 66 0.71 3.45 6.96
N ALA A 67 0.41 2.34 7.63
CA ALA A 67 0.85 2.09 9.01
C ALA A 67 2.38 2.03 9.12
N GLY A 68 3.04 1.36 8.16
CA GLY A 68 4.51 1.27 8.07
C GLY A 68 5.17 2.63 7.84
N TYR A 69 4.75 3.35 6.80
CA TYR A 69 5.31 4.66 6.46
C TYR A 69 5.03 5.71 7.53
N GLY A 70 3.83 5.73 8.11
CA GLY A 70 3.49 6.62 9.22
C GLY A 70 4.41 6.42 10.42
N SER A 71 4.67 5.17 10.79
CA SER A 71 5.59 4.83 11.88
C SER A 71 7.02 5.23 11.57
N ALA A 72 7.53 4.89 10.38
CA ALA A 72 8.89 5.23 9.96
C ALA A 72 9.12 6.74 9.85
N ARG A 73 8.14 7.47 9.29
CA ARG A 73 8.18 8.93 9.17
C ARG A 73 8.22 9.59 10.55
N ASN A 74 7.39 9.15 11.48
CA ASN A 74 7.40 9.66 12.84
C ASN A 74 8.76 9.40 13.51
N PHE A 75 9.33 8.20 13.36
CA PHE A 75 10.64 7.89 13.91
C PHE A 75 11.75 8.77 13.32
N ALA A 76 11.74 9.01 12.00
CA ALA A 76 12.67 9.92 11.35
C ALA A 76 12.59 11.35 11.93
N GLN A 77 11.38 11.86 12.20
CA GLN A 77 11.17 13.16 12.85
C GLN A 77 11.78 13.20 14.26
N GLN A 78 11.55 12.15 15.07
CA GLN A 78 12.10 12.07 16.43
C GLN A 78 13.64 12.01 16.44
N CYS A 79 14.25 11.45 15.39
CA CYS A 79 15.70 11.44 15.21
C CYS A 79 16.27 12.71 14.56
N GLY A 80 15.44 13.74 14.32
CA GLY A 80 15.85 14.98 13.65
C GLY A 80 16.23 14.81 12.17
N ARG A 81 15.75 13.74 11.52
CA ARG A 81 15.97 13.42 10.10
C ARG A 81 14.77 13.90 9.27
N ASN A 82 14.57 15.21 9.24
CA ASN A 82 13.41 15.83 8.59
C ASN A 82 13.40 15.59 7.07
N ASP A 83 14.57 15.55 6.43
CA ASP A 83 14.73 15.22 5.02
C ASP A 83 14.25 13.81 4.67
N VAL A 84 14.52 12.83 5.53
CA VAL A 84 14.01 11.46 5.40
C VAL A 84 12.52 11.41 5.71
N ALA A 85 12.07 12.14 6.74
CA ALA A 85 10.65 12.22 7.08
C ALA A 85 9.81 12.77 5.92
N ASP A 86 10.27 13.81 5.23
CA ASP A 86 9.57 14.39 4.08
C ASP A 86 9.44 13.40 2.92
N LEU A 87 10.49 12.62 2.66
CA LEU A 87 10.44 11.55 1.65
C LEU A 87 9.45 10.46 2.01
N LEU A 88 9.39 10.07 3.29
CA LEU A 88 8.44 9.07 3.78
C LEU A 88 6.99 9.60 3.79
N GLN A 89 6.81 10.89 4.07
CA GLN A 89 5.50 11.55 4.01
C GLN A 89 4.95 11.57 2.58
N GLN A 90 5.79 11.85 1.58
CA GLN A 90 5.37 11.77 0.18
C GLN A 90 4.84 10.38 -0.18
N THR A 91 5.53 9.32 0.24
CA THR A 91 5.04 7.96 0.01
C THR A 91 3.74 7.69 0.77
N LEU A 92 3.65 8.09 2.05
CA LEU A 92 2.43 7.96 2.84
C LEU A 92 1.22 8.64 2.19
N ASP A 93 1.41 9.83 1.61
CA ASP A 93 0.36 10.57 0.90
C ASP A 93 -0.07 9.86 -0.40
N GLU A 94 0.88 9.26 -1.12
CA GLU A 94 0.60 8.45 -2.31
C GLU A 94 -0.25 7.22 -1.98
N GLU A 95 0.12 6.45 -0.95
CA GLU A 95 -0.67 5.27 -0.53
C GLU A 95 -2.05 5.68 0.00
N GLY A 96 -2.13 6.78 0.76
CA GLY A 96 -3.41 7.32 1.20
C GLY A 96 -4.31 7.78 0.05
N ASN A 97 -3.74 8.27 -1.05
CA ASN A 97 -4.50 8.61 -2.25
C ASN A 97 -4.88 7.36 -3.07
N ALA A 98 -4.07 6.31 -3.03
CA ALA A 98 -4.41 5.02 -3.64
C ALA A 98 -5.61 4.38 -2.92
N ASP A 99 -5.61 4.33 -1.58
CA ASP A 99 -6.74 3.82 -0.80
C ASP A 99 -8.03 4.62 -1.05
N LYS A 100 -7.94 5.95 -1.15
CA LYS A 100 -9.10 6.79 -1.51
C LYS A 100 -9.70 6.40 -2.87
N LYS A 101 -8.87 6.16 -3.88
CA LYS A 101 -9.33 5.72 -5.20
C LYS A 101 -9.96 4.33 -5.15
N LEU A 102 -9.37 3.41 -4.38
CA LEU A 102 -9.97 2.08 -4.17
C LEU A 102 -11.33 2.20 -3.49
N LYS A 103 -11.46 3.07 -2.48
CA LYS A 103 -12.73 3.36 -1.81
C LYS A 103 -13.76 3.95 -2.77
N GLU A 104 -13.37 4.90 -3.63
CA GLU A 104 -14.25 5.45 -4.66
C GLU A 104 -14.78 4.35 -5.60
N VAL A 105 -13.91 3.44 -6.07
CA VAL A 105 -14.30 2.28 -6.88
C VAL A 105 -15.23 1.35 -6.10
N ALA A 106 -14.92 1.10 -4.83
CA ALA A 106 -15.72 0.29 -3.92
C ALA A 106 -17.16 0.80 -3.83
N GLU A 107 -17.32 2.07 -3.47
CA GLU A 107 -18.62 2.68 -3.19
C GLU A 107 -19.43 2.98 -4.45
N SER A 108 -18.77 3.37 -5.56
CA SER A 108 -19.47 3.79 -6.78
C SER A 108 -19.85 2.64 -7.71
N SER A 109 -19.16 1.51 -7.65
CA SER A 109 -19.28 0.45 -8.65
C SER A 109 -19.35 -0.94 -8.06
N VAL A 110 -18.28 -1.41 -7.40
CA VAL A 110 -18.16 -2.85 -7.09
C VAL A 110 -19.04 -3.30 -5.93
N ASN A 111 -19.22 -2.49 -4.88
CA ASN A 111 -20.09 -2.85 -3.76
C ASN A 111 -21.58 -2.86 -4.16
N PRO A 112 -22.11 -1.84 -4.89
CA PRO A 112 -23.47 -1.91 -5.42
C PRO A 112 -23.71 -3.15 -6.28
N ALA A 113 -22.79 -3.45 -7.21
CA ALA A 113 -22.91 -4.62 -8.06
C ALA A 113 -22.92 -5.93 -7.26
N ALA A 114 -22.00 -6.08 -6.30
CA ALA A 114 -21.92 -7.25 -5.44
C ALA A 114 -23.15 -7.43 -4.53
N SER A 115 -23.81 -6.34 -4.11
CA SER A 115 -24.99 -6.42 -3.24
C SER A 115 -26.24 -7.00 -3.92
N HIS A 116 -26.21 -7.12 -5.25
CA HIS A 116 -27.29 -7.66 -6.07
C HIS A 116 -26.94 -9.02 -6.72
N ALA A 117 -25.82 -9.62 -6.32
CA ALA A 117 -25.30 -10.89 -6.82
C ALA A 117 -25.90 -12.12 -6.11
#